data_AF-A0A382TF06-F1
#
_entry.id   AF-A0A382TF06-F1
#
_cell.length_a   1.000
_cell.length_b   1.000
_cell.length_c   1.000
_cell.angle_alpha   90.00
_cell.angle_beta   90.00
_cell.angle_gamma   90.00
#
_symmetry.space_group_name_H-M   'P 1'
#
loop_
_entity.id
_entity.type
_entity.pdbx_description
1 polymer ?
#
loop_
_entity_poly.entity_id
_entity_poly.type
_entity_poly.pdbx_seq_one_letter_code
_entity_poly.pdbx_strand_id
1 'polypeptide(L)'
;MGASVTITANERRVAPAWAEQQRDLIDRMDRAAMRFVDHATRPDGSLVQRTVWTSMDGTDNGYEAFLSFPLFYLVGGGKHIHGLARKEFDAITRQYSAYGTVDREFVTGFDWFHHSESYTYVYYLAMCNPRQQVDRARALQYAAMYIGEDPLAPNWDAEHRIIRSPLNGSHGPRFVTTTTDWDYHRPILANYLAPFEDIAGTDSSDPMFKVDWTDDAMFASVLEMINTRMTRGDVPLNLSATSLVTNAFLLTGEEKYR
;
A
#
# COMPACT_ATOMS: atom_id res chain seq x y z
N MET A 1 2.65 -34.64 9.37
CA MET A 1 1.55 -34.27 10.28
C MET A 1 2.19 -33.86 11.60
N GLY A 2 2.19 -32.57 11.94
CA GLY A 2 2.70 -32.11 13.23
C GLY A 2 1.79 -32.60 14.36
N ALA A 3 2.38 -33.06 15.46
CA ALA A 3 1.64 -33.51 16.63
C ALA A 3 0.75 -32.36 17.16
N SER A 4 -0.52 -32.65 17.47
CA SER A 4 -1.39 -31.66 18.11
C SER A 4 -0.89 -31.39 19.53
N VAL A 5 -0.69 -30.12 19.87
CA VAL A 5 -0.40 -29.71 21.25
C VAL A 5 -1.72 -29.62 22.02
N THR A 6 -1.84 -30.38 23.10
CA THR A 6 -2.96 -30.25 24.03
C THR A 6 -2.62 -29.20 25.08
N ILE A 7 -3.39 -28.12 25.14
CA ILE A 7 -3.31 -27.10 26.20
C ILE A 7 -4.39 -27.42 27.24
N THR A 8 -3.99 -27.65 28.48
CA THR A 8 -4.90 -27.97 29.60
C THR A 8 -4.88 -26.85 30.63
N ALA A 9 -6.05 -26.35 31.01
CA ALA A 9 -6.21 -25.40 32.11
C ALA A 9 -6.68 -26.15 33.37
N ASN A 10 -5.87 -26.13 34.43
CA ASN A 10 -6.13 -26.87 35.67
C ASN A 10 -6.73 -26.00 36.79
N GLU A 11 -6.74 -24.67 36.60
CA GLU A 11 -7.18 -23.70 37.60
C GLU A 11 -7.97 -22.57 36.96
N ARG A 12 -9.02 -22.10 37.65
CA ARG A 12 -9.71 -20.86 37.29
C ARG A 12 -9.04 -19.69 38.01
N ARG A 13 -8.72 -18.63 37.27
CA ARG A 13 -8.23 -17.36 37.82
C ARG A 13 -9.19 -16.23 37.50
N VAL A 14 -9.23 -15.22 38.37
CA VAL A 14 -9.91 -13.95 38.08
C VAL A 14 -9.12 -13.25 36.98
N ALA A 15 -9.82 -12.65 36.00
CA ALA A 15 -9.15 -11.92 34.94
C ALA A 15 -8.41 -10.71 35.53
N PRO A 16 -7.18 -10.43 35.12
CA PRO A 16 -6.50 -9.21 35.56
C PRO A 16 -7.20 -7.98 34.99
N ALA A 17 -7.18 -6.87 35.73
CA ALA A 17 -7.90 -5.65 35.36
C ALA A 17 -7.58 -5.14 33.94
N TRP A 18 -6.33 -5.27 33.49
CA TRP A 18 -5.94 -4.86 32.13
C TRP A 18 -6.69 -5.66 31.04
N ALA A 19 -7.00 -6.94 31.28
CA ALA A 19 -7.69 -7.78 30.30
C ALA A 19 -9.16 -7.39 30.20
N GLU A 20 -9.79 -7.04 31.33
CA GLU A 20 -11.15 -6.49 31.34
C GLU A 20 -11.22 -5.14 30.61
N GLN A 21 -10.27 -4.25 30.87
CA GLN A 21 -10.17 -2.96 30.19
C GLN A 21 -9.91 -3.10 28.69
N GLN A 22 -9.05 -4.04 28.27
CA GLN A 22 -8.82 -4.33 26.85
C GLN A 22 -10.11 -4.81 26.17
N ARG A 23 -10.91 -5.66 26.83
CA ARG A 23 -12.20 -6.10 26.30
C ARG A 23 -13.21 -4.95 26.21
N ASP A 24 -13.30 -4.08 27.23
CA ASP A 24 -14.17 -2.89 27.17
C ASP A 24 -13.75 -1.94 26.03
N LEU A 25 -12.44 -1.75 25.81
CA LEU A 25 -11.93 -0.95 24.70
C LEU A 25 -12.33 -1.56 23.34
N ILE A 26 -12.12 -2.86 23.15
CA ILE A 26 -12.52 -3.58 21.94
C ILE A 26 -14.03 -3.40 21.71
N ASP A 27 -14.86 -3.64 22.72
CA ASP A 27 -16.32 -3.54 22.57
C ASP A 27 -16.79 -2.10 22.28
N ARG A 28 -16.06 -1.07 22.75
CA ARG A 28 -16.29 0.34 22.37
C ARG A 28 -15.90 0.62 20.93
N MET A 29 -14.72 0.17 20.49
CA MET A 29 -14.25 0.34 19.12
C MET A 29 -15.18 -0.35 18.11
N ASP A 30 -15.62 -1.57 18.43
CA ASP A 30 -16.54 -2.39 17.62
C ASP A 30 -17.86 -1.64 17.34
N ARG A 31 -18.42 -0.98 18.36
CA ARG A 31 -19.63 -0.14 18.21
C ARG A 31 -19.37 1.17 17.47
N ALA A 32 -18.17 1.75 17.61
CA ALA A 32 -17.82 3.02 16.98
C ALA A 32 -17.53 2.87 15.49
N ALA A 33 -17.01 1.72 15.05
CA ALA A 33 -16.60 1.46 13.67
C ALA A 33 -17.71 1.76 12.66
N MET A 34 -18.96 1.37 12.94
CA MET A 34 -20.08 1.64 12.04
C MET A 34 -20.32 3.12 11.78
N ARG A 35 -20.15 3.98 12.80
CA ARG A 35 -20.32 5.44 12.61
C ARG A 35 -19.27 6.02 11.69
N PHE A 36 -18.04 5.48 11.73
CA PHE A 36 -17.00 5.84 10.79
C PHE A 36 -17.35 5.37 9.38
N VAL A 37 -17.78 4.11 9.21
CA VAL A 37 -18.19 3.57 7.89
C VAL A 37 -19.32 4.42 7.30
N ASP A 38 -20.40 4.66 8.06
CA ASP A 38 -21.56 5.42 7.60
C ASP A 38 -21.22 6.88 7.21
N HIS A 39 -20.17 7.44 7.81
CA HIS A 39 -19.67 8.78 7.48
C HIS A 39 -18.77 8.77 6.24
N ALA A 40 -17.87 7.80 6.15
CA ALA A 40 -16.80 7.76 5.16
C ALA A 40 -17.22 7.13 3.83
N THR A 41 -18.29 6.33 3.81
CA THR A 41 -18.66 5.52 2.63
C THR A 41 -20.12 5.71 2.21
N ARG A 42 -20.38 5.42 0.94
CA ARG A 42 -21.73 5.29 0.38
C ARG A 42 -22.27 3.88 0.67
N PRO A 43 -23.58 3.63 0.45
CA PRO A 43 -24.16 2.30 0.69
C PRO A 43 -23.44 1.14 -0.03
N ASP A 44 -22.88 1.39 -1.23
CA ASP A 44 -22.13 0.40 -2.01
C ASP A 44 -20.67 0.17 -1.54
N GLY A 45 -20.21 0.90 -0.52
CA GLY A 45 -18.85 0.88 0.00
C GLY A 45 -17.89 1.86 -0.70
N SER A 46 -18.33 2.60 -1.72
CA SER A 46 -17.44 3.61 -2.31
C SER A 46 -17.17 4.75 -1.32
N LEU A 47 -15.93 5.22 -1.27
CA LEU A 47 -15.51 6.32 -0.41
C LEU A 47 -16.21 7.63 -0.81
N VAL A 48 -16.67 8.37 0.20
CA VAL A 48 -17.13 9.75 0.05
C VAL A 48 -15.91 10.66 -0.06
N GLN A 49 -15.41 10.81 -1.29
CA GLN A 49 -14.21 11.58 -1.59
C GLN A 49 -14.27 12.24 -2.97
N ARG A 50 -13.13 12.80 -3.40
CA ARG A 50 -12.90 13.36 -4.74
C ARG A 50 -13.42 12.44 -5.84
N THR A 51 -14.07 13.05 -6.84
CA THR A 51 -14.69 12.36 -7.98
C THR A 51 -13.78 12.30 -9.21
N VAL A 52 -12.68 13.05 -9.22
CA VAL A 52 -11.66 13.09 -10.29
C VAL A 52 -10.29 12.92 -9.66
N TRP A 53 -9.47 12.05 -10.24
CA TRP A 53 -8.11 11.80 -9.82
C TRP A 53 -7.11 12.61 -10.64
N THR A 54 -6.15 13.26 -10.00
CA THR A 54 -5.33 14.33 -10.62
C THR A 54 -3.85 14.24 -10.24
N SER A 55 -3.39 13.11 -9.68
CA SER A 55 -1.99 12.88 -9.28
C SER A 55 -1.66 11.40 -9.33
N MET A 56 -0.37 11.05 -9.29
CA MET A 56 0.06 9.67 -9.06
C MET A 56 -0.16 9.20 -7.60
N ASP A 57 -0.20 10.14 -6.67
CA ASP A 57 -0.27 9.88 -5.22
C ASP A 57 -1.72 9.90 -4.70
N GLY A 58 -1.96 9.24 -3.57
CA GLY A 58 -3.21 9.17 -2.82
C GLY A 58 -3.96 7.83 -2.92
N THR A 59 -3.47 6.92 -3.78
CA THR A 59 -4.17 5.66 -4.11
C THR A 59 -4.10 4.66 -2.95
N ASP A 60 -3.04 4.73 -2.17
CA ASP A 60 -2.82 4.06 -0.89
C ASP A 60 -3.85 4.47 0.19
N ASN A 61 -4.10 5.78 0.35
CA ASN A 61 -4.91 6.37 1.41
C ASN A 61 -6.32 5.76 1.49
N GLY A 62 -6.90 5.37 0.34
CA GLY A 62 -8.20 4.72 0.30
C GLY A 62 -8.20 3.39 1.05
N TYR A 63 -7.18 2.56 0.80
CA TYR A 63 -6.98 1.30 1.50
C TYR A 63 -6.65 1.52 2.97
N GLU A 64 -5.85 2.53 3.30
CA GLU A 64 -5.43 2.83 4.68
C GLU A 64 -6.59 3.20 5.60
N ALA A 65 -7.62 3.84 5.07
CA ALA A 65 -8.83 4.16 5.82
C ALA A 65 -9.49 2.92 6.47
N PHE A 66 -9.27 1.73 5.89
CA PHE A 66 -9.88 0.47 6.35
C PHE A 66 -8.88 -0.65 6.66
N LEU A 67 -7.56 -0.46 6.45
CA LEU A 67 -6.55 -1.50 6.69
C LEU A 67 -6.55 -2.03 8.13
N SER A 68 -6.99 -1.20 9.08
CA SER A 68 -7.05 -1.55 10.50
C SER A 68 -8.24 -2.47 10.85
N PHE A 69 -9.26 -2.56 10.00
CA PHE A 69 -10.45 -3.38 10.25
C PHE A 69 -10.15 -4.89 10.30
N PRO A 70 -9.45 -5.49 9.31
CA PRO A 70 -9.09 -6.90 9.40
C PRO A 70 -8.12 -7.16 10.56
N LEU A 71 -7.19 -6.24 10.85
CA LEU A 71 -6.34 -6.34 12.05
C LEU A 71 -7.18 -6.32 13.34
N PHE A 72 -8.16 -5.42 13.44
CA PHE A 72 -9.03 -5.32 14.60
C PHE A 72 -9.82 -6.61 14.83
N TYR A 73 -10.33 -7.23 13.76
CA TYR A 73 -10.95 -8.55 13.83
C TYR A 73 -9.98 -9.62 14.37
N LEU A 74 -8.73 -9.66 13.87
CA LEU A 74 -7.71 -10.61 14.33
C LEU A 74 -7.42 -10.50 15.83
N VAL A 75 -7.47 -9.28 16.40
CA VAL A 75 -7.21 -9.04 17.82
C VAL A 75 -8.45 -9.06 18.71
N GLY A 76 -9.60 -9.49 18.18
CA GLY A 76 -10.81 -9.79 18.96
C GLY A 76 -12.02 -8.88 18.71
N GLY A 77 -11.98 -8.07 17.65
CA GLY A 77 -13.13 -7.35 17.11
C GLY A 77 -14.20 -8.26 16.52
N GLY A 78 -15.39 -7.71 16.29
CA GLY A 78 -16.56 -8.48 15.87
C GLY A 78 -16.45 -9.06 14.45
N LYS A 79 -17.10 -10.20 14.21
CA LYS A 79 -17.16 -10.84 12.88
C LYS A 79 -17.70 -9.92 11.79
N HIS A 80 -18.58 -8.99 12.14
CA HIS A 80 -19.12 -8.01 11.19
C HIS A 80 -18.04 -7.05 10.68
N ILE A 81 -17.02 -6.72 11.49
CA ILE A 81 -15.87 -5.92 11.06
C ILE A 81 -15.09 -6.61 9.94
N HIS A 82 -14.87 -7.93 10.04
CA HIS A 82 -14.24 -8.68 8.94
C HIS A 82 -15.09 -8.63 7.66
N GLY A 83 -16.42 -8.68 7.78
CA GLY A 83 -17.33 -8.48 6.65
C GLY A 83 -17.19 -7.10 6.02
N LEU A 84 -17.11 -6.04 6.84
CA LEU A 84 -16.86 -4.67 6.38
C LEU A 84 -15.50 -4.52 5.72
N ALA A 85 -14.43 -5.02 6.36
CA ALA A 85 -13.08 -5.03 5.80
C ALA A 85 -13.04 -5.60 4.38
N ARG A 86 -13.76 -6.69 4.13
CA ARG A 86 -13.86 -7.26 2.78
C ARG A 86 -14.59 -6.33 1.82
N LYS A 87 -15.79 -5.88 2.22
CA LYS A 87 -16.65 -5.01 1.41
C LYS A 87 -15.89 -3.77 0.97
N GLU A 88 -15.21 -3.11 1.90
CA GLU A 88 -14.52 -1.86 1.64
C GLU A 88 -13.28 -2.07 0.77
N PHE A 89 -12.47 -3.13 1.00
CA PHE A 89 -11.36 -3.47 0.09
C PHE A 89 -11.84 -3.63 -1.36
N ASP A 90 -12.91 -4.40 -1.58
CA ASP A 90 -13.44 -4.64 -2.92
C ASP A 90 -14.06 -3.35 -3.52
N ALA A 91 -14.70 -2.50 -2.70
CA ALA A 91 -15.29 -1.25 -3.16
C ALA A 91 -14.25 -0.17 -3.51
N ILE A 92 -13.24 0.00 -2.68
CA ILE A 92 -12.10 0.89 -2.93
C ILE A 92 -11.38 0.46 -4.21
N THR A 93 -11.09 -0.84 -4.36
CA THR A 93 -10.44 -1.38 -5.56
C THR A 93 -11.25 -1.06 -6.82
N ARG A 94 -12.57 -1.28 -6.80
CA ARG A 94 -13.44 -0.91 -7.94
C ARG A 94 -13.43 0.59 -8.22
N GLN A 95 -13.53 1.41 -7.18
CA GLN A 95 -13.54 2.86 -7.31
C GLN A 95 -12.22 3.37 -7.90
N TYR A 96 -11.09 2.81 -7.48
CA TYR A 96 -9.75 3.29 -7.87
C TYR A 96 -9.36 2.75 -9.24
N SER A 97 -9.88 1.58 -9.63
CA SER A 97 -9.85 1.15 -11.03
C SER A 97 -10.64 2.08 -11.95
N ALA A 98 -11.79 2.61 -11.51
CA ALA A 98 -12.52 3.61 -12.29
C ALA A 98 -11.75 4.95 -12.43
N TYR A 99 -10.84 5.24 -11.50
CA TYR A 99 -9.92 6.38 -11.61
C TYR A 99 -8.66 6.10 -12.44
N GLY A 100 -8.41 4.83 -12.79
CA GLY A 100 -7.23 4.41 -13.53
C GLY A 100 -5.95 4.33 -12.70
N THR A 101 -6.04 4.42 -11.37
CA THR A 101 -4.88 4.31 -10.47
C THR A 101 -4.63 2.89 -9.97
N VAL A 102 -5.62 2.01 -10.12
CA VAL A 102 -5.52 0.58 -9.79
C VAL A 102 -5.89 -0.24 -11.02
N ASP A 103 -5.02 -1.15 -11.41
CA ASP A 103 -5.26 -2.10 -12.48
C ASP A 103 -4.86 -3.50 -12.03
N ARG A 104 -5.64 -4.51 -12.41
CA ARG A 104 -5.44 -5.91 -11.96
C ARG A 104 -5.37 -6.02 -10.42
N GLU A 105 -6.21 -5.22 -9.76
CA GLU A 105 -6.31 -5.07 -8.30
C GLU A 105 -5.03 -4.57 -7.61
N PHE A 106 -4.08 -3.98 -8.34
CA PHE A 106 -2.85 -3.43 -7.79
C PHE A 106 -2.59 -2.03 -8.38
N VAL A 107 -2.00 -1.15 -7.58
CA VAL A 107 -1.69 0.23 -8.00
C VAL A 107 -0.81 0.25 -9.26
N THR A 108 -1.12 1.11 -10.22
CA THR A 108 -0.50 1.08 -11.56
C THR A 108 0.99 1.38 -11.55
N GLY A 109 1.43 2.37 -10.76
CA GLY A 109 2.85 2.73 -10.65
C GLY A 109 3.13 3.79 -9.58
N PHE A 110 3.54 3.36 -8.39
CA PHE A 110 3.88 4.21 -7.25
C PHE A 110 5.11 3.68 -6.48
N ASP A 111 5.56 4.37 -5.43
CA ASP A 111 6.73 3.91 -4.66
C ASP A 111 6.36 2.90 -3.56
N TRP A 112 7.37 2.14 -3.13
CA TRP A 112 7.18 1.07 -2.17
C TRP A 112 6.95 1.52 -0.72
N PHE A 113 7.16 2.79 -0.37
CA PHE A 113 6.74 3.30 0.93
C PHE A 113 5.22 3.17 1.03
N HIS A 114 4.49 3.80 0.12
CA HIS A 114 3.02 3.83 0.11
C HIS A 114 2.39 2.48 -0.25
N HIS A 115 3.01 1.69 -1.16
CA HIS A 115 2.56 0.31 -1.38
C HIS A 115 2.64 -0.50 -0.07
N SER A 116 3.72 -0.34 0.70
CA SER A 116 3.92 -1.13 1.93
C SER A 116 2.95 -0.74 3.05
N GLU A 117 2.51 0.52 3.11
CA GLU A 117 1.49 0.96 4.08
C GLU A 117 0.14 0.32 3.77
N SER A 118 -0.32 0.47 2.52
CA SER A 118 -1.64 0.01 2.08
C SER A 118 -1.78 -1.51 1.96
N TYR A 119 -0.76 -2.25 1.49
CA TYR A 119 -0.89 -3.70 1.27
C TYR A 119 -0.77 -4.56 2.54
N THR A 120 -0.47 -3.97 3.70
CA THR A 120 -0.72 -4.67 4.97
C THR A 120 -2.16 -5.18 5.08
N TYR A 121 -3.11 -4.47 4.45
CA TYR A 121 -4.51 -4.87 4.33
C TYR A 121 -4.67 -6.29 3.78
N VAL A 122 -4.01 -6.64 2.66
CA VAL A 122 -4.18 -7.97 2.05
C VAL A 122 -3.55 -9.08 2.90
N TYR A 123 -2.50 -8.77 3.66
CA TYR A 123 -1.90 -9.70 4.62
C TYR A 123 -2.86 -9.97 5.78
N TYR A 124 -3.48 -8.93 6.32
CA TYR A 124 -4.48 -9.08 7.37
C TYR A 124 -5.71 -9.87 6.89
N LEU A 125 -6.21 -9.61 5.68
CA LEU A 125 -7.32 -10.38 5.10
C LEU A 125 -6.98 -11.86 4.92
N ALA A 126 -5.77 -12.16 4.42
CA ALA A 126 -5.29 -13.53 4.29
C ALA A 126 -5.17 -14.22 5.67
N MET A 127 -4.70 -13.52 6.70
CA MET A 127 -4.65 -14.06 8.08
C MET A 127 -6.04 -14.26 8.69
N CYS A 128 -7.02 -13.40 8.37
CA CYS A 128 -8.40 -13.54 8.85
C CYS A 128 -9.05 -14.84 8.35
N ASN A 129 -8.72 -15.27 7.13
CA ASN A 129 -9.19 -16.51 6.54
C ASN A 129 -8.21 -17.07 5.49
N PRO A 130 -7.24 -17.91 5.87
CA PRO A 130 -6.21 -18.40 4.94
C PRO A 130 -6.74 -19.39 3.89
N ARG A 131 -8.00 -19.84 4.02
CA ARG A 131 -8.66 -20.71 3.03
C ARG A 131 -9.39 -19.93 1.94
N GLN A 132 -9.39 -18.60 2.02
CA GLN A 132 -10.10 -17.76 1.08
C GLN A 132 -9.38 -17.73 -0.27
N GLN A 133 -10.03 -18.30 -1.29
CA GLN A 133 -9.37 -18.53 -2.58
C GLN A 133 -9.02 -17.23 -3.32
N VAL A 134 -9.86 -16.19 -3.20
CA VAL A 134 -9.57 -14.90 -3.84
C VAL A 134 -8.31 -14.24 -3.27
N ASP A 135 -8.06 -14.36 -1.96
CA ASP A 135 -6.85 -13.80 -1.34
C ASP A 135 -5.61 -14.59 -1.71
N ARG A 136 -5.74 -15.92 -1.81
CA ARG A 136 -4.68 -16.76 -2.36
C ARG A 136 -4.36 -16.36 -3.79
N ALA A 137 -5.36 -16.14 -4.64
CA ALA A 137 -5.15 -15.70 -6.02
C ALA A 137 -4.43 -14.35 -6.10
N ARG A 138 -4.87 -13.35 -5.31
CA ARG A 138 -4.22 -12.03 -5.20
C ARG A 138 -2.77 -12.16 -4.78
N ALA A 139 -2.48 -12.92 -3.72
CA ALA A 139 -1.12 -13.11 -3.23
C ALA A 139 -0.17 -13.65 -4.32
N LEU A 140 -0.63 -14.63 -5.11
CA LEU A 140 0.17 -15.20 -6.20
C LEU A 140 0.33 -14.24 -7.37
N GLN A 141 -0.74 -13.52 -7.75
CA GLN A 141 -0.69 -12.53 -8.83
C GLN A 141 0.25 -11.36 -8.47
N TYR A 142 0.17 -10.85 -7.25
CA TYR A 142 1.04 -9.77 -6.80
C TYR A 142 2.49 -10.25 -6.67
N ALA A 143 2.73 -11.46 -6.13
CA ALA A 143 4.08 -12.02 -6.11
C ALA A 143 4.67 -12.16 -7.52
N ALA A 144 3.87 -12.60 -8.51
CA ALA A 144 4.31 -12.75 -9.90
C ALA A 144 4.86 -11.45 -10.50
N MET A 145 4.29 -10.29 -10.13
CA MET A 145 4.77 -8.96 -10.53
C MET A 145 6.19 -8.65 -10.05
N TYR A 146 6.68 -9.34 -9.00
CA TYR A 146 7.96 -9.05 -8.35
C TYR A 146 8.96 -10.22 -8.34
N ILE A 147 8.63 -11.34 -8.97
CA ILE A 147 9.54 -12.48 -9.18
C ILE A 147 9.84 -12.74 -10.66
N GLY A 148 9.36 -11.86 -11.56
CA GLY A 148 9.59 -11.96 -13.01
C GLY A 148 8.67 -12.95 -13.73
N GLU A 149 7.57 -13.38 -13.10
CA GLU A 149 6.59 -14.28 -13.72
C GLU A 149 5.44 -13.54 -14.41
N ASP A 150 5.30 -12.22 -14.20
CA ASP A 150 4.29 -11.40 -14.87
C ASP A 150 4.90 -10.56 -16.02
N PRO A 151 4.67 -10.91 -17.30
CA PRO A 151 5.20 -10.14 -18.42
C PRO A 151 4.55 -8.77 -18.60
N LEU A 152 3.39 -8.50 -17.98
CA LEU A 152 2.72 -7.19 -18.02
C LEU A 152 3.25 -6.23 -16.95
N ALA A 153 3.95 -6.75 -15.94
CA ALA A 153 4.61 -5.97 -14.90
C ALA A 153 6.07 -6.43 -14.73
N PRO A 154 6.96 -6.10 -15.69
CA PRO A 154 8.37 -6.51 -15.64
C PRO A 154 9.17 -5.66 -14.63
N ASN A 155 8.74 -5.64 -13.36
CA ASN A 155 9.35 -4.86 -12.27
C ASN A 155 10.70 -5.44 -11.86
N TRP A 156 10.81 -6.77 -11.83
CA TRP A 156 12.00 -7.50 -11.39
C TRP A 156 12.95 -7.79 -12.54
N ASP A 157 14.22 -7.44 -12.36
CA ASP A 157 15.34 -7.89 -13.20
C ASP A 157 16.08 -9.03 -12.48
N ALA A 158 15.93 -10.25 -13.00
CA ALA A 158 16.52 -11.44 -12.39
C ALA A 158 18.05 -11.55 -12.56
N GLU A 159 18.63 -10.90 -13.58
CA GLU A 159 20.07 -10.91 -13.82
C GLU A 159 20.77 -10.05 -12.78
N HIS A 160 20.29 -8.81 -12.60
CA HIS A 160 20.88 -7.84 -11.69
C HIS A 160 20.30 -7.92 -10.27
N ARG A 161 19.21 -8.66 -10.08
CA ARG A 161 18.47 -8.82 -8.82
C ARG A 161 18.00 -7.49 -8.25
N ILE A 162 17.36 -6.70 -9.10
CA ILE A 162 16.86 -5.37 -8.76
C ILE A 162 15.40 -5.19 -9.15
N ILE A 163 14.69 -4.33 -8.42
CA ILE A 163 13.48 -3.70 -8.94
C ILE A 163 13.89 -2.50 -9.78
N ARG A 164 13.39 -2.45 -11.02
CA ARG A 164 13.97 -1.62 -12.09
C ARG A 164 13.70 -0.12 -11.96
N SER A 165 12.80 0.28 -11.07
CA SER A 165 12.44 1.68 -10.82
C SER A 165 11.98 1.88 -9.38
N PRO A 166 12.23 3.06 -8.76
CA PRO A 166 11.62 3.41 -7.48
C PRO A 166 10.10 3.52 -7.56
N LEU A 167 9.57 3.76 -8.76
CA LEU A 167 8.15 3.85 -9.04
C LEU A 167 7.74 2.64 -9.87
N ASN A 168 6.87 1.79 -9.36
CA ASN A 168 6.50 0.55 -10.02
C ASN A 168 5.13 0.05 -9.57
N GLY A 169 4.59 -0.95 -10.28
CA GLY A 169 3.29 -1.51 -9.93
C GLY A 169 2.78 -2.47 -10.99
N SER A 170 1.46 -2.52 -11.16
CA SER A 170 0.83 -3.43 -12.12
C SER A 170 1.11 -3.08 -13.58
N HIS A 171 1.65 -1.90 -13.89
CA HIS A 171 2.09 -1.55 -15.25
C HIS A 171 3.59 -1.74 -15.46
N GLY A 172 4.29 -2.32 -14.49
CA GLY A 172 5.73 -2.48 -14.53
C GLY A 172 6.48 -1.27 -13.97
N PRO A 173 7.79 -1.15 -14.28
CA PRO A 173 8.61 -0.06 -13.80
C PRO A 173 8.23 1.24 -14.52
N ARG A 174 8.01 2.30 -13.75
CA ARG A 174 7.61 3.62 -14.24
C ARG A 174 8.82 4.50 -14.48
N PHE A 175 9.38 4.43 -15.68
CA PHE A 175 10.55 5.22 -16.08
C PHE A 175 10.26 6.69 -16.41
N VAL A 176 9.00 7.02 -16.69
CA VAL A 176 8.59 8.39 -17.06
C VAL A 176 7.42 8.79 -16.19
N THR A 177 7.56 9.95 -15.56
CA THR A 177 6.51 10.70 -14.88
C THR A 177 6.19 11.95 -15.68
N THR A 178 4.98 12.48 -15.49
CA THR A 178 4.39 13.57 -16.27
C THR A 178 4.04 14.73 -15.36
N THR A 179 3.73 15.90 -15.93
CA THR A 179 3.22 17.05 -15.16
C THR A 179 2.04 16.66 -14.28
N THR A 180 1.08 15.91 -14.83
CA THR A 180 -0.13 15.46 -14.10
C THR A 180 0.22 14.68 -12.83
N ASP A 181 1.31 13.93 -12.82
CA ASP A 181 1.68 13.12 -11.65
C ASP A 181 2.03 14.00 -10.44
N TRP A 182 2.71 15.11 -10.71
CA TRP A 182 3.28 16.00 -9.72
C TRP A 182 2.42 17.25 -9.45
N ASP A 183 1.50 17.62 -10.33
CA ASP A 183 0.85 18.93 -10.35
C ASP A 183 0.22 19.31 -9.00
N TYR A 184 -0.55 18.39 -8.42
CA TYR A 184 -1.17 18.55 -7.10
C TYR A 184 -0.14 18.83 -5.97
N HIS A 185 1.07 18.27 -6.10
CA HIS A 185 2.13 18.35 -5.09
C HIS A 185 3.08 19.53 -5.28
N ARG A 186 3.07 20.21 -6.43
CA ARG A 186 4.01 21.32 -6.72
C ARG A 186 4.03 22.39 -5.61
N PRO A 187 2.89 22.91 -5.10
CA PRO A 187 2.92 23.93 -4.05
C PRO A 187 3.47 23.40 -2.71
N ILE A 188 3.31 22.10 -2.45
CA ILE A 188 3.81 21.43 -1.25
C ILE A 188 5.33 21.28 -1.38
N LEU A 189 5.80 20.71 -2.49
CA LEU A 189 7.20 20.40 -2.76
C LEU A 189 8.07 21.65 -2.91
N ALA A 190 7.50 22.79 -3.30
CA ALA A 190 8.20 24.09 -3.25
C ALA A 190 8.70 24.47 -1.83
N ASN A 191 8.11 23.86 -0.79
CA ASN A 191 8.53 24.06 0.59
C ASN A 191 9.53 23.01 1.10
N TYR A 192 9.92 22.04 0.27
CA TYR A 192 10.93 21.01 0.56
C TYR A 192 12.29 21.37 -0.07
N LEU A 193 13.33 20.67 0.39
CA LEU A 193 14.67 20.77 -0.20
C LEU A 193 14.62 20.41 -1.68
N ALA A 194 15.47 21.08 -2.47
CA ALA A 194 15.62 20.76 -3.87
C ALA A 194 15.98 19.27 -4.06
N PRO A 195 15.34 18.55 -5.01
CA PRO A 195 15.57 17.13 -5.20
C PRO A 195 16.96 16.80 -5.78
N PHE A 196 17.67 17.81 -6.29
CA PHE A 196 19.01 17.70 -6.85
C PHE A 196 19.85 18.90 -6.41
N GLU A 197 21.12 18.66 -6.12
CA GLU A 197 22.08 19.69 -5.72
C GLU A 197 22.60 20.49 -6.92
N ASP A 198 22.54 19.95 -8.14
CA ASP A 198 23.16 20.51 -9.34
C ASP A 198 22.17 21.19 -10.29
N ILE A 199 21.08 21.77 -9.77
CA ILE A 199 20.09 22.51 -10.57
C ILE A 199 20.72 23.81 -11.09
N ALA A 200 20.61 24.07 -12.39
CA ALA A 200 21.16 25.29 -12.98
C ALA A 200 20.43 26.55 -12.50
N GLY A 201 21.18 27.60 -12.15
CA GLY A 201 20.60 28.88 -11.70
C GLY A 201 20.18 28.92 -10.23
N THR A 202 20.48 27.88 -9.45
CA THR A 202 20.25 27.85 -8.00
C THR A 202 21.55 27.98 -7.22
N ASP A 203 21.46 28.39 -5.95
CA ASP A 203 22.61 28.41 -5.04
C ASP A 203 22.84 27.04 -4.42
N SER A 204 23.59 26.19 -5.12
CA SER A 204 23.93 24.84 -4.66
C SER A 204 24.94 24.82 -3.49
N SER A 205 25.43 25.98 -3.05
CA SER A 205 26.30 26.07 -1.87
C SER A 205 25.51 26.03 -0.55
N ASP A 206 24.22 26.35 -0.59
CA ASP A 206 23.31 26.18 0.55
C ASP A 206 22.72 24.76 0.51
N PRO A 207 23.06 23.85 1.44
CA PRO A 207 22.49 22.49 1.46
C PRO A 207 20.99 22.48 1.80
N MET A 208 20.42 23.61 2.20
CA MET A 208 19.01 23.76 2.55
C MET A 208 18.18 24.45 1.46
N PHE A 209 18.77 24.69 0.29
CA PHE A 209 18.08 25.41 -0.77
C PHE A 209 16.85 24.67 -1.26
N LYS A 210 15.87 25.47 -1.69
CA LYS A 210 14.60 25.03 -2.23
C LYS A 210 14.43 25.64 -3.61
N VAL A 211 13.66 24.97 -4.45
CA VAL A 211 13.27 25.52 -5.76
C VAL A 211 11.76 25.73 -5.78
N ASP A 212 11.31 26.72 -6.52
CA ASP A 212 9.88 26.95 -6.70
C ASP A 212 9.34 25.95 -7.73
N TRP A 213 8.72 24.87 -7.26
CA TRP A 213 8.06 23.91 -8.13
C TRP A 213 6.82 24.50 -8.83
N THR A 214 6.28 25.64 -8.38
CA THR A 214 5.13 26.29 -9.01
C THR A 214 5.52 27.14 -10.23
N ASP A 215 6.79 27.45 -10.41
CA ASP A 215 7.32 28.00 -11.65
C ASP A 215 7.42 26.92 -12.73
N ASP A 216 6.82 27.14 -13.90
CA ASP A 216 6.72 26.12 -14.95
C ASP A 216 8.08 25.79 -15.59
N ALA A 217 8.98 26.77 -15.72
CA ALA A 217 10.29 26.55 -16.32
C ALA A 217 11.20 25.75 -15.37
N MET A 218 11.19 26.09 -14.08
CA MET A 218 11.86 25.35 -13.03
C MET A 218 11.30 23.92 -12.92
N PHE A 219 9.98 23.76 -12.88
CA PHE A 219 9.36 22.44 -12.83
C PHE A 219 9.73 21.57 -14.03
N ALA A 220 9.73 22.12 -15.25
CA ALA A 220 10.16 21.38 -16.44
C ALA A 220 11.61 20.87 -16.31
N SER A 221 12.52 21.70 -15.78
CA SER A 221 13.91 21.29 -15.51
C SER A 221 13.99 20.17 -14.47
N VAL A 222 13.27 20.32 -13.36
CA VAL A 222 13.22 19.30 -12.29
C VAL A 222 12.63 17.98 -12.79
N LEU A 223 11.53 18.03 -13.54
CA LEU A 223 10.87 16.85 -14.09
C LEU A 223 11.80 16.09 -15.06
N GLU A 224 12.55 16.79 -15.90
CA GLU A 224 13.54 16.18 -16.79
C GLU A 224 14.65 15.48 -16.01
N MET A 225 15.14 16.10 -14.93
CA MET A 225 16.13 15.48 -14.05
C MET A 225 15.57 14.25 -13.32
N ILE A 226 14.34 14.32 -12.80
CA ILE A 226 13.62 13.17 -12.21
C ILE A 226 13.55 12.04 -13.23
N ASN A 227 13.03 12.32 -14.42
CA ASN A 227 12.85 11.34 -15.48
C ASN A 227 14.14 10.82 -16.07
N THR A 228 15.28 11.50 -15.91
CA THR A 228 16.57 11.04 -16.44
C THR A 228 17.39 10.29 -15.38
N ARG A 229 17.29 10.69 -14.12
CA ARG A 229 18.21 10.26 -13.06
C ARG A 229 17.54 9.45 -11.94
N MET A 230 16.29 9.76 -11.59
CA MET A 230 15.63 9.17 -10.41
C MET A 230 14.78 7.95 -10.75
N THR A 231 14.05 7.98 -11.85
CA THR A 231 13.03 6.96 -12.18
C THR A 231 13.59 5.62 -12.67
N ARG A 232 14.91 5.44 -12.69
CA ARG A 232 15.59 4.21 -13.15
C ARG A 232 16.54 3.68 -12.08
N GLY A 233 16.50 2.37 -11.89
CA GLY A 233 17.32 1.66 -10.90
C GLY A 233 16.55 1.34 -9.63
N ASP A 234 17.25 0.68 -8.72
CA ASP A 234 16.67 0.21 -7.47
C ASP A 234 16.86 1.22 -6.34
N VAL A 235 16.02 1.13 -5.32
CA VAL A 235 16.12 1.90 -4.08
C VAL A 235 15.88 0.99 -2.88
N PRO A 236 16.46 1.28 -1.69
CA PRO A 236 16.24 0.46 -0.50
C PRO A 236 14.76 0.23 -0.15
N LEU A 237 13.89 1.19 -0.47
CA LEU A 237 12.45 1.11 -0.26
C LEU A 237 11.80 -0.09 -0.99
N ASN A 238 12.30 -0.47 -2.16
CA ASN A 238 11.79 -1.60 -2.93
C ASN A 238 11.94 -2.94 -2.21
N LEU A 239 12.81 -3.04 -1.20
CA LEU A 239 12.94 -4.24 -0.36
C LEU A 239 11.61 -4.66 0.27
N SER A 240 10.71 -3.70 0.53
CA SER A 240 9.36 -3.96 1.03
C SER A 240 8.54 -4.87 0.12
N ALA A 241 8.85 -4.96 -1.18
CA ALA A 241 8.19 -5.86 -2.13
C ALA A 241 8.26 -7.35 -1.75
N THR A 242 9.32 -7.72 -1.02
CA THR A 242 9.53 -9.09 -0.54
C THR A 242 8.39 -9.58 0.38
N SER A 243 7.63 -8.66 0.98
CA SER A 243 6.46 -9.00 1.78
C SER A 243 5.33 -9.64 0.96
N LEU A 244 5.15 -9.26 -0.31
CA LEU A 244 4.20 -9.91 -1.23
C LEU A 244 4.61 -11.36 -1.49
N VAL A 245 5.89 -11.57 -1.78
CA VAL A 245 6.47 -12.89 -2.06
C VAL A 245 6.38 -13.77 -0.81
N THR A 246 6.69 -13.20 0.36
CA THR A 246 6.54 -13.87 1.66
C THR A 246 5.09 -14.27 1.93
N ASN A 247 4.12 -13.42 1.61
CA ASN A 247 2.70 -13.75 1.76
C ASN A 247 2.29 -14.93 0.85
N ALA A 248 2.76 -14.95 -0.40
CA ALA A 248 2.56 -16.08 -1.31
C ALA A 248 3.20 -17.37 -0.75
N PHE A 249 4.42 -17.29 -0.21
CA PHE A 249 5.07 -18.41 0.46
C PHE A 249 4.25 -18.93 1.66
N LEU A 250 3.77 -18.06 2.54
CA LEU A 250 3.00 -18.44 3.73
C LEU A 250 1.67 -19.13 3.36
N LEU A 251 1.04 -18.75 2.26
CA LEU A 251 -0.24 -19.32 1.80
C LEU A 251 -0.08 -20.63 1.02
N THR A 252 1.09 -20.90 0.46
CA THR A 252 1.27 -22.02 -0.48
C THR A 252 2.33 -23.03 -0.07
N GLY A 253 3.37 -22.58 0.64
CA GLY A 253 4.57 -23.36 0.93
C GLY A 253 5.43 -23.68 -0.30
N GLU A 254 5.17 -23.04 -1.46
CA GLU A 254 5.92 -23.30 -2.70
C GLU A 254 7.32 -22.68 -2.63
N GLU A 255 8.36 -23.49 -2.85
CA GLU A 255 9.78 -23.09 -2.71
C GLU A 255 10.21 -21.95 -3.65
N LYS A 256 9.49 -21.70 -4.74
CA LYS A 256 9.80 -20.57 -5.64
C LYS A 256 9.57 -19.19 -5.02
N TYR A 257 8.84 -19.13 -3.91
CA TYR A 257 8.60 -17.90 -3.13
C TYR A 257 9.52 -17.79 -1.90
N ARG A 258 10.48 -18.70 -1.71
CA ARG A 258 11.49 -18.65 -0.63
C ARG A 258 12.75 -17.94 -1.13
#